data_AF-A0A3C1KH73-F1
#
_entry.id   AF-A0A3C1KH73-F1
#
_cell.length_a   1.000
_cell.length_b   1.000
_cell.length_c   1.000
_cell.angle_alpha   90.00
_cell.angle_beta   90.00
_cell.angle_gamma   90.00
#
_symmetry.space_group_name_H-M   'P 1'
#
loop_
_entity.id
_entity.type
_entity.pdbx_description
1 polymer ?
#
loop_
_entity_poly.entity_id
_entity_poly.type
_entity_poly.pdbx_seq_one_letter_code
_entity_poly.pdbx_strand_id
1 'polypeptide(L)'
;MNRCDELARVSAADQGIERVYLSAEHARVNRLAAEWMRELGMRTRQDAAGNQLGRLDVLDPSGAVISDAPALLIGSHLDTVPDAGRYDGIVGVLMGLEIVRLLRVPAGDSDSAWRSPFPFAIEVVAFSDEEGTRFGKALLGSSAVAGLWNDDWWALTDAAGTTLRQAFLEFGLDPGRIGEAARRPDSLVGYLEAHIEQGPELDRRGEALGVVTAIAAQKRLMVRI
;
A
#
# COMPACT_ATOMS: atom_id res chain seq x y z
N MET A 1 2.28 1.47 -17.66
CA MET A 1 2.85 0.15 -18.02
C MET A 1 4.29 -0.02 -17.56
N ASN A 2 5.23 0.86 -17.96
CA ASN A 2 6.66 0.70 -17.61
C ASN A 2 6.95 0.52 -16.11
N ARG A 3 6.27 1.24 -15.22
CA ARG A 3 6.43 1.09 -13.75
C ARG A 3 5.92 -0.26 -13.22
N CYS A 4 4.87 -0.85 -13.81
CA CYS A 4 4.43 -2.21 -13.47
C CYS A 4 5.53 -3.22 -13.83
N ASP A 5 6.12 -3.08 -15.03
CA ASP A 5 7.20 -3.97 -15.49
C ASP A 5 8.47 -3.81 -14.65
N GLU A 6 8.73 -2.60 -14.14
CA GLU A 6 9.83 -2.35 -13.24
C GLU A 6 9.65 -3.01 -11.87
N LEU A 7 8.46 -2.91 -11.29
CA LEU A 7 8.13 -3.63 -10.05
C LEU A 7 8.11 -5.15 -10.26
N ALA A 8 7.69 -5.64 -11.43
CA ALA A 8 7.70 -7.06 -11.76
C ALA A 8 9.12 -7.65 -11.80
N ARG A 9 10.15 -6.84 -12.11
CA ARG A 9 11.56 -7.26 -12.07
C ARG A 9 12.12 -7.39 -10.64
N VAL A 10 11.38 -6.94 -9.63
CA VAL A 10 11.76 -7.09 -8.22
C VAL A 10 11.04 -8.32 -7.67
N SER A 11 11.63 -9.49 -7.94
CA SER A 11 11.12 -10.82 -7.61
C SER A 11 12.18 -11.64 -6.88
N ALA A 12 11.74 -12.50 -5.97
CA ALA A 12 12.56 -13.50 -5.29
C ALA A 12 12.72 -14.77 -6.15
N ALA A 13 11.83 -14.99 -7.12
CA ALA A 13 11.86 -16.11 -8.04
C ALA A 13 12.63 -15.76 -9.33
N ASP A 14 13.38 -16.74 -9.85
CA ASP A 14 14.09 -16.63 -11.14
C ASP A 14 13.12 -16.53 -12.33
N GLN A 15 11.95 -17.16 -12.20
CA GLN A 15 10.85 -17.11 -13.16
C GLN A 15 9.54 -16.80 -12.43
N GLY A 16 8.67 -16.02 -13.06
CA GLY A 16 7.45 -15.52 -12.44
C GLY A 16 7.71 -14.34 -11.48
N ILE A 17 6.66 -13.88 -10.82
CA ILE A 17 6.73 -12.80 -9.84
C ILE A 17 6.43 -13.40 -8.46
N GLU A 18 7.35 -13.22 -7.54
CA GLU A 18 7.16 -13.56 -6.13
C GLU A 18 7.84 -12.49 -5.27
N ARG A 19 7.05 -11.88 -4.40
CA ARG A 19 7.50 -10.87 -3.47
C ARG A 19 6.59 -10.89 -2.27
N VAL A 20 7.12 -11.35 -1.15
CA VAL A 20 6.36 -11.59 0.08
C VAL A 20 6.69 -10.55 1.14
N TYR A 21 5.79 -10.40 2.10
CA TYR A 21 5.95 -9.44 3.17
C TYR A 21 7.26 -9.60 3.95
N LEU A 22 7.88 -8.47 4.29
CA LEU A 22 9.15 -8.37 5.02
C LEU A 22 10.34 -9.10 4.34
N SER A 23 10.28 -9.35 3.04
CA SER A 23 11.43 -9.81 2.26
C SER A 23 12.32 -8.65 1.78
N ALA A 24 13.50 -8.96 1.26
CA ALA A 24 14.37 -7.95 0.65
C ALA A 24 13.70 -7.28 -0.57
N GLU A 25 12.94 -8.04 -1.36
CA GLU A 25 12.18 -7.59 -2.52
C GLU A 25 11.06 -6.64 -2.11
N HIS A 26 10.33 -6.94 -1.02
CA HIS A 26 9.35 -6.03 -0.44
C HIS A 26 10.01 -4.71 -0.02
N ALA A 27 11.17 -4.76 0.64
CA ALA A 27 11.91 -3.55 0.99
C ALA A 27 12.33 -2.75 -0.25
N ARG A 28 12.75 -3.44 -1.33
CA ARG A 28 13.15 -2.80 -2.59
C ARG A 28 11.99 -2.11 -3.28
N VAL A 29 10.82 -2.73 -3.40
CA VAL A 29 9.66 -2.07 -4.03
C VAL A 29 9.12 -0.92 -3.20
N ASN A 30 9.17 -1.00 -1.87
CA ASN A 30 8.80 0.13 -1.01
C ASN A 30 9.74 1.31 -1.24
N ARG A 31 11.05 1.08 -1.41
CA ARG A 31 12.00 2.14 -1.76
C ARG A 31 11.71 2.74 -3.13
N LEU A 32 11.45 1.93 -4.16
CA LEU A 32 11.08 2.42 -5.50
C LEU A 32 9.78 3.25 -5.47
N ALA A 33 8.76 2.76 -4.77
CA ALA A 33 7.51 3.51 -4.60
C ALA A 33 7.75 4.84 -3.88
N ALA A 34 8.57 4.85 -2.83
CA ALA A 34 8.95 6.08 -2.13
C ALA A 34 9.72 7.06 -3.03
N GLU A 35 10.60 6.57 -3.92
CA GLU A 35 11.28 7.40 -4.91
C GLU A 35 10.29 8.08 -5.85
N TRP A 36 9.35 7.32 -6.43
CA TRP A 36 8.31 7.88 -7.29
C TRP A 36 7.36 8.82 -6.56
N MET A 37 7.04 8.56 -5.30
CA MET A 37 6.28 9.50 -4.47
C MET A 37 7.04 10.81 -4.26
N ARG A 38 8.36 10.76 -4.01
CA ARG A 38 9.20 11.97 -3.87
C ARG A 38 9.32 12.75 -5.16
N GLU A 39 9.45 12.09 -6.31
CA GLU A 39 9.40 12.74 -7.64
C GLU A 39 8.09 13.52 -7.84
N LEU A 40 7.02 13.06 -7.19
CA LEU A 40 5.72 13.73 -7.22
C LEU A 40 5.59 14.90 -6.23
N GLY A 41 6.63 15.18 -5.43
CA GLY A 41 6.61 16.21 -4.38
C GLY A 41 5.93 15.76 -3.09
N MET A 42 5.71 14.46 -2.92
CA MET A 42 5.07 13.91 -1.72
C MET A 42 6.10 13.71 -0.60
N ARG A 43 5.69 13.95 0.65
CA ARG A 43 6.45 13.49 1.82
C ARG A 43 6.25 11.99 2.01
N THR A 44 7.34 11.24 2.09
CA THR A 44 7.29 9.78 2.18
C THR A 44 7.68 9.26 3.54
N ARG A 45 7.00 8.21 4.00
CA ARG A 45 7.38 7.45 5.20
C ARG A 45 7.02 5.99 5.07
N GLN A 46 7.73 5.13 5.79
CA GLN A 46 7.27 3.78 6.08
C GLN A 46 6.67 3.80 7.49
N ASP A 47 5.48 3.21 7.68
CA ASP A 47 4.86 3.15 9.00
C ASP A 47 5.34 1.94 9.82
N ALA A 48 4.81 1.82 11.05
CA ALA A 48 5.22 0.76 11.97
C ALA A 48 4.82 -0.65 11.51
N ALA A 49 3.92 -0.79 10.53
CA ALA A 49 3.54 -2.06 9.92
C ALA A 49 4.27 -2.31 8.59
N GLY A 50 5.23 -1.45 8.20
CA GLY A 50 5.97 -1.59 6.96
C GLY A 50 5.26 -1.07 5.72
N ASN A 51 4.05 -0.49 5.84
CA ASN A 51 3.34 0.13 4.72
C ASN A 51 4.16 1.31 4.20
N GLN A 52 4.24 1.47 2.88
CA GLN A 52 4.90 2.64 2.28
C GLN A 52 3.88 3.71 1.93
N LEU A 53 4.06 4.92 2.46
CA LEU A 53 3.13 6.04 2.26
C LEU A 53 3.83 7.22 1.60
N GLY A 54 3.08 7.93 0.76
CA GLY A 54 3.41 9.24 0.23
C GLY A 54 2.24 10.18 0.48
N ARG A 55 2.50 11.37 1.01
CA ARG A 55 1.49 12.38 1.30
C ARG A 55 1.76 13.68 0.54
N LEU A 56 0.78 14.12 -0.24
CA LEU A 56 0.75 15.44 -0.86
C LEU A 56 -0.04 16.38 0.07
N ASP A 57 0.67 17.33 0.68
CA ASP A 57 0.11 18.15 1.74
C ASP A 57 -0.77 19.30 1.26
N VAL A 58 -1.59 19.79 2.19
CA VAL A 58 -2.26 21.08 2.11
C VAL A 58 -1.35 22.13 2.73
N LEU A 59 -1.27 23.29 2.09
CA LEU A 59 -0.52 24.44 2.59
C LEU A 59 -1.48 25.55 3.02
N ASP A 60 -1.10 26.30 4.05
CA ASP A 60 -1.78 27.53 4.44
C ASP A 60 -1.40 28.71 3.52
N PRO A 61 -2.02 29.90 3.67
CA PRO A 61 -1.69 31.07 2.84
C PRO A 61 -0.23 31.57 2.96
N SER A 62 0.49 31.19 4.03
CA SER A 62 1.91 31.50 4.20
C SER A 62 2.83 30.48 3.52
N GLY A 63 2.27 29.38 3.00
CA GLY A 63 3.00 28.27 2.39
C GLY A 63 3.42 27.19 3.38
N ALA A 64 2.97 27.24 4.64
CA ALA A 64 3.31 26.24 5.65
C ALA A 64 2.39 25.01 5.57
N VAL A 65 2.93 23.82 5.87
CA VAL A 65 2.18 22.55 5.85
C VAL A 65 1.15 22.50 6.98
N ILE A 66 -0.10 22.24 6.64
CA ILE A 66 -1.18 21.97 7.60
C ILE A 66 -1.11 20.49 8.00
N SER A 67 -0.44 20.21 9.12
CA SER A 67 -0.04 18.86 9.52
C SER A 67 -1.22 17.95 9.91
N ASP A 68 -2.32 18.52 10.37
CA ASP A 68 -3.53 17.85 10.85
C ASP A 68 -4.67 17.82 9.82
N ALA A 69 -4.44 18.30 8.58
CA ALA A 69 -5.43 18.19 7.52
C ALA A 69 -5.85 16.73 7.31
N PRO A 70 -7.16 16.43 7.19
CA PRO A 70 -7.60 15.08 6.87
C PRO A 70 -7.08 14.67 5.49
N ALA A 71 -7.02 13.37 5.21
CA ALA A 71 -6.51 12.85 3.95
C ALA A 71 -7.52 11.98 3.21
N LEU A 72 -7.53 12.10 1.88
CA LEU A 72 -8.08 11.07 1.01
C LEU A 72 -6.99 10.01 0.85
N LEU A 73 -7.25 8.81 1.37
CA LEU A 73 -6.33 7.69 1.23
C LEU A 73 -6.63 6.97 -0.08
N ILE A 74 -5.61 6.78 -0.91
CA ILE A 74 -5.68 6.01 -2.15
C ILE A 74 -4.68 4.88 -2.01
N GLY A 75 -5.12 3.64 -2.12
CA GLY A 75 -4.24 2.52 -1.82
C GLY A 75 -4.52 1.26 -2.59
N SER A 76 -3.56 0.36 -2.44
CA SER A 76 -3.65 -1.06 -2.72
C SER A 76 -2.38 -1.71 -2.13
N HIS A 77 -1.85 -2.78 -2.71
CA HIS A 77 -0.69 -3.49 -2.17
C HIS A 77 0.45 -3.66 -3.18
N LEU A 78 1.64 -3.97 -2.65
CA LEU A 78 2.83 -4.29 -3.46
C LEU A 78 3.36 -5.70 -3.19
N ASP A 79 2.93 -6.41 -2.15
CA ASP A 79 3.21 -7.84 -2.04
C ASP A 79 2.41 -8.65 -3.06
N THR A 80 2.84 -9.89 -3.27
CA THR A 80 2.30 -10.78 -4.31
C THR A 80 2.28 -12.22 -3.79
N VAL A 81 1.49 -13.05 -4.45
CA VAL A 81 1.57 -14.52 -4.35
C VAL A 81 2.70 -15.10 -5.22
N PRO A 82 3.10 -16.36 -5.04
CA PRO A 82 4.00 -17.04 -5.98
C PRO A 82 3.37 -17.12 -7.37
N ASP A 83 4.18 -16.91 -8.41
CA ASP A 83 3.76 -16.87 -9.82
C ASP A 83 2.65 -15.83 -10.10
N ALA A 84 2.73 -14.68 -9.43
CA ALA A 84 1.75 -13.61 -9.59
C ALA A 84 1.82 -12.91 -10.96
N GLY A 85 0.70 -12.27 -11.31
CA GLY A 85 0.67 -11.28 -12.38
C GLY A 85 1.29 -9.94 -11.95
N ARG A 86 1.59 -9.07 -12.93
CA ARG A 86 2.21 -7.75 -12.70
C ARG A 86 1.24 -6.62 -12.34
N TYR A 87 -0.05 -6.92 -12.14
CA TYR A 87 -1.11 -5.92 -12.02
C TYR A 87 -1.84 -5.95 -10.68
N ASP A 88 -2.01 -7.14 -10.10
CA ASP A 88 -2.65 -7.37 -8.80
C ASP A 88 -1.97 -6.52 -7.72
N GLY A 89 -2.75 -5.70 -7.01
CA GLY A 89 -2.28 -4.66 -6.11
C GLY A 89 -1.52 -3.48 -6.76
N ILE A 90 -0.49 -3.80 -7.53
CA ILE A 90 0.48 -2.87 -8.11
C ILE A 90 -0.20 -1.76 -8.91
N VAL A 91 -1.22 -2.10 -9.70
CA VAL A 91 -1.91 -1.11 -10.54
C VAL A 91 -2.65 -0.08 -9.68
N GLY A 92 -3.20 -0.46 -8.53
CA GLY A 92 -3.91 0.43 -7.61
C GLY A 92 -2.98 1.47 -7.01
N VAL A 93 -1.81 1.05 -6.52
CA VAL A 93 -0.78 1.96 -6.00
C VAL A 93 -0.31 2.93 -7.09
N LEU A 94 -0.01 2.42 -8.29
CA LEU A 94 0.46 3.24 -9.40
C LEU A 94 -0.60 4.21 -9.93
N MET A 95 -1.88 3.82 -9.91
CA MET A 95 -3.00 4.73 -10.22
C MET A 95 -3.09 5.85 -9.18
N GLY A 96 -2.88 5.56 -7.90
CA GLY A 96 -2.78 6.60 -6.86
C GLY A 96 -1.68 7.63 -7.14
N LEU A 97 -0.49 7.17 -7.55
CA LEU A 97 0.61 8.06 -7.95
C LEU A 97 0.24 8.90 -9.19
N GLU A 98 -0.44 8.30 -10.16
CA GLU A 98 -0.86 9.00 -11.37
C GLU A 98 -1.93 10.07 -11.09
N ILE A 99 -2.88 9.77 -10.19
CA ILE A 99 -3.86 10.75 -9.69
C ILE A 99 -3.14 11.95 -9.06
N VAL A 100 -2.15 11.69 -8.19
CA VAL A 100 -1.33 12.76 -7.59
C VAL A 100 -0.61 13.56 -8.67
N ARG A 101 0.02 12.90 -9.65
CA ARG A 101 0.72 13.56 -10.76
C ARG A 101 -0.17 14.51 -11.54
N LEU A 102 -1.43 14.11 -11.78
CA LEU A 102 -2.41 14.87 -12.55
C LEU A 102 -3.06 16.01 -11.76
N LEU A 103 -3.29 15.82 -10.46
CA LEU A 103 -4.05 16.76 -9.64
C LEU A 103 -3.18 17.76 -8.87
N ARG A 104 -1.91 17.42 -8.59
CA ARG A 104 -1.02 18.32 -7.84
C ARG A 104 -0.91 19.68 -8.50
N VAL A 105 -0.83 20.72 -7.69
CA VAL A 105 -0.65 22.11 -8.16
C VAL A 105 0.60 22.73 -7.55
N PRO A 106 1.21 23.73 -8.19
CA PRO A 106 2.36 24.43 -7.62
C PRO A 106 2.08 24.99 -6.22
N ALA A 107 3.05 24.83 -5.33
CA ALA A 107 3.03 25.32 -3.96
C ALA A 107 3.61 26.75 -3.82
N GLY A 108 3.56 27.54 -4.90
CA GLY A 108 4.14 28.88 -5.01
C GLY A 108 4.78 29.08 -6.38
N ASP A 109 5.74 30.00 -6.48
CA ASP A 109 6.44 30.35 -7.72
C ASP A 109 7.58 29.38 -8.08
N SER A 110 7.79 28.33 -7.28
CA SER A 110 8.83 27.33 -7.51
C SER A 110 8.30 26.14 -8.30
N ASP A 111 8.97 25.81 -9.40
CA ASP A 111 8.62 24.66 -10.27
C ASP A 111 8.81 23.28 -9.61
N SER A 112 9.39 23.22 -8.40
CA SER A 112 9.70 21.96 -7.71
C SER A 112 8.82 21.65 -6.50
N ALA A 113 8.01 22.61 -6.03
CA ALA A 113 7.16 22.45 -4.86
C ALA A 113 5.71 22.20 -5.25
N TRP A 114 5.11 21.14 -4.71
CA TRP A 114 3.76 20.69 -5.05
C TRP A 114 2.87 20.58 -3.82
N ARG A 115 1.59 20.86 -3.99
CA ARG A 115 0.57 20.74 -2.94
C ARG A 115 -0.73 20.15 -3.47
N SER A 116 -1.57 19.70 -2.54
CA SER A 116 -2.94 19.31 -2.83
C SER A 116 -3.74 20.54 -3.30
N PRO A 117 -4.55 20.41 -4.36
CA PRO A 117 -5.49 21.46 -4.77
C PRO A 117 -6.75 21.49 -3.87
N PHE A 118 -6.92 20.52 -2.98
CA PHE A 118 -8.11 20.32 -2.16
C PHE A 118 -7.92 20.85 -0.73
N PRO A 119 -9.00 21.04 0.04
CA PRO A 119 -8.92 21.34 1.48
C PRO A 119 -8.45 20.14 2.33
N PHE A 120 -8.06 19.04 1.71
CA PHE A 120 -7.55 17.82 2.35
C PHE A 120 -6.29 17.33 1.61
N ALA A 121 -5.46 16.56 2.30
CA ALA A 121 -4.27 15.95 1.72
C ALA A 121 -4.64 14.76 0.83
N ILE A 122 -3.80 14.43 -0.14
CA ILE A 122 -3.90 13.16 -0.88
C ILE A 122 -2.77 12.26 -0.38
N GLU A 123 -3.12 11.08 0.12
CA GLU A 123 -2.14 10.11 0.62
C GLU A 123 -2.24 8.84 -0.21
N VAL A 124 -1.11 8.41 -0.78
CA VAL A 124 -1.00 7.13 -1.47
C VAL A 124 -0.35 6.14 -0.52
N VAL A 125 -0.98 4.98 -0.32
CA VAL A 125 -0.46 3.89 0.51
C VAL A 125 -0.28 2.61 -0.30
N ALA A 126 0.92 2.06 -0.23
CA ALA A 126 1.19 0.68 -0.57
C ALA A 126 1.10 -0.13 0.73
N PHE A 127 -0.05 -0.77 0.94
CA PHE A 127 -0.26 -1.67 2.06
C PHE A 127 0.67 -2.88 1.96
N SER A 128 1.07 -3.36 3.12
CA SER A 128 1.88 -4.56 3.25
C SER A 128 1.05 -5.78 3.61
N ASP A 129 1.40 -6.91 3.01
CA ASP A 129 0.85 -8.25 3.27
C ASP A 129 -0.67 -8.30 3.08
N GLU A 130 -1.14 -7.84 1.93
CA GLU A 130 -2.53 -8.04 1.53
C GLU A 130 -2.80 -9.54 1.35
N GLU A 131 -1.91 -10.23 0.66
CA GLU A 131 -2.11 -11.61 0.20
C GLU A 131 -2.00 -12.64 1.33
N GLY A 132 -1.17 -12.32 2.34
CA GLY A 132 -0.89 -13.19 3.47
C GLY A 132 -0.01 -14.39 3.13
N THR A 133 0.76 -14.31 2.04
CA THR A 133 1.56 -15.40 1.48
C THR A 133 2.56 -15.96 2.47
N ARG A 134 3.23 -15.09 3.25
CA ARG A 134 4.36 -15.51 4.09
C ARG A 134 3.95 -16.14 5.41
N PHE A 135 2.98 -15.54 6.10
CA PHE A 135 2.60 -15.90 7.47
C PHE A 135 1.20 -16.52 7.58
N GLY A 136 0.53 -16.76 6.44
CA GLY A 136 -0.81 -17.34 6.40
C GLY A 136 -1.93 -16.42 6.90
N LYS A 137 -1.63 -15.13 7.11
CA LYS A 137 -2.60 -14.10 7.51
C LYS A 137 -2.55 -12.93 6.53
N ALA A 138 -3.61 -12.79 5.76
CA ALA A 138 -3.83 -11.67 4.85
C ALA A 138 -4.10 -10.36 5.61
N LEU A 139 -3.93 -9.23 4.94
CA LEU A 139 -4.29 -7.88 5.37
C LEU A 139 -3.56 -7.39 6.64
N LEU A 140 -2.31 -7.78 6.90
CA LEU A 140 -1.62 -7.34 8.14
C LEU A 140 -1.43 -5.82 8.17
N GLY A 141 -0.91 -5.24 7.08
CA GLY A 141 -0.64 -3.81 6.98
C GLY A 141 -1.88 -2.95 7.12
N SER A 142 -2.97 -3.30 6.42
CA SER A 142 -4.25 -2.57 6.51
C SER A 142 -4.96 -2.82 7.84
N SER A 143 -4.83 -4.00 8.46
CA SER A 143 -5.33 -4.25 9.82
C SER A 143 -4.64 -3.34 10.85
N ALA A 144 -3.32 -3.13 10.72
CA ALA A 144 -2.60 -2.20 11.58
C ALA A 144 -3.10 -0.75 11.40
N VAL A 145 -3.29 -0.31 10.14
CA VAL A 145 -3.86 1.02 9.83
C VAL A 145 -5.27 1.19 10.39
N ALA A 146 -6.09 0.14 10.36
CA ALA A 146 -7.44 0.15 10.93
C ALA A 146 -7.47 0.07 12.47
N GLY A 147 -6.33 -0.11 13.14
CA GLY A 147 -6.25 -0.32 14.58
C GLY A 147 -6.80 -1.69 15.04
N LEU A 148 -6.79 -2.68 14.14
CA LEU A 148 -7.33 -4.03 14.35
C LEU A 148 -6.22 -5.08 14.48
N TRP A 149 -5.02 -4.66 14.89
CA TRP A 149 -3.91 -5.59 15.11
C TRP A 149 -4.23 -6.56 16.25
N ASN A 150 -3.90 -7.85 16.05
CA ASN A 150 -3.95 -8.85 17.11
C ASN A 150 -2.53 -9.31 17.45
N ASP A 151 -2.14 -9.19 18.72
CA ASP A 151 -0.82 -9.59 19.20
C ASP A 151 -0.53 -11.09 19.06
N ASP A 152 -1.54 -11.94 18.96
CA ASP A 152 -1.36 -13.38 18.66
C ASP A 152 -0.64 -13.58 17.30
N TRP A 153 -0.76 -12.62 16.38
CA TRP A 153 -0.10 -12.69 15.07
C TRP A 153 1.42 -12.66 15.17
N TRP A 154 1.99 -12.13 16.25
CA TRP A 154 3.44 -12.13 16.47
C TRP A 154 4.04 -13.53 16.51
N ALA A 155 3.24 -14.54 16.88
CA ALA A 155 3.65 -15.93 16.94
C ALA A 155 3.46 -16.69 15.63
N LEU A 156 2.85 -16.09 14.59
CA LEU A 156 2.75 -16.71 13.26
C LEU A 156 4.15 -16.95 12.70
N THR A 157 4.34 -18.09 12.06
CA THR A 157 5.61 -18.51 11.48
C THR A 157 5.49 -18.68 9.97
N ASP A 158 6.53 -18.27 9.24
CA ASP A 158 6.67 -18.63 7.83
C ASP A 158 7.14 -20.08 7.65
N ALA A 159 7.29 -20.52 6.40
CA ALA A 159 7.70 -21.89 6.07
C ALA A 159 9.12 -22.25 6.57
N ALA A 160 9.96 -21.26 6.85
CA ALA A 160 11.30 -21.46 7.42
C ALA A 160 11.30 -21.47 8.96
N GLY A 161 10.14 -21.26 9.59
CA GLY A 161 10.00 -21.18 11.04
C GLY A 161 10.31 -19.80 11.63
N THR A 162 10.56 -18.79 10.80
CA THR A 162 10.77 -17.42 11.26
C THR A 162 9.44 -16.83 11.72
N THR A 163 9.40 -16.29 12.94
CA THR A 163 8.18 -15.65 13.46
C THR A 163 7.97 -14.28 12.81
N LEU A 164 6.71 -13.83 12.73
CA LEU A 164 6.37 -12.47 12.28
C LEU A 164 7.15 -11.41 13.08
N ARG A 165 7.25 -11.61 14.40
CA ARG A 165 8.02 -10.73 15.28
C ARG A 165 9.50 -10.65 14.89
N GLN A 166 10.12 -11.81 14.61
CA GLN A 166 11.52 -11.86 14.19
C GLN A 166 11.71 -11.19 12.82
N ALA A 167 10.81 -11.47 11.85
CA ALA A 167 10.88 -10.86 10.53
C ALA A 167 10.73 -9.33 10.59
N PHE A 168 9.91 -8.78 11.49
CA PHE A 168 9.82 -7.33 11.73
C PHE A 168 11.18 -6.77 12.14
N LEU A 169 11.83 -7.39 13.13
CA LEU A 169 13.13 -6.94 13.63
C LEU A 169 14.21 -7.02 12.55
N GLU A 170 14.24 -8.11 11.79
CA GLU A 170 15.18 -8.31 10.68
C GLU A 170 14.98 -7.29 9.55
N PHE A 171 13.72 -6.92 9.28
CA PHE A 171 13.38 -5.87 8.31
C PHE A 171 13.70 -4.46 8.81
N GLY A 172 13.94 -4.28 10.12
CA GLY A 172 14.23 -2.99 10.74
C GLY A 172 13.01 -2.26 11.31
N LEU A 173 11.89 -2.96 11.50
CA LEU A 173 10.71 -2.46 12.20
C LEU A 173 10.77 -2.79 13.69
N ASP A 174 10.00 -2.04 14.50
CA ASP A 174 9.84 -2.29 15.93
C ASP A 174 8.41 -2.80 16.20
N PRO A 175 8.24 -4.08 16.59
CA PRO A 175 6.95 -4.65 16.96
C PRO A 175 6.23 -3.85 18.06
N GLY A 176 6.97 -3.21 18.98
CA GLY A 176 6.40 -2.39 20.07
C GLY A 176 5.71 -1.12 19.59
N ARG A 177 5.96 -0.71 18.33
CA ARG A 177 5.41 0.50 17.74
C ARG A 177 4.22 0.24 16.81
N ILE A 178 3.76 -1.00 16.68
CA ILE A 178 2.71 -1.38 15.70
C ILE A 178 1.44 -0.52 15.82
N GLY A 179 1.08 -0.11 17.03
CA GLY A 179 -0.07 0.77 17.28
C GLY A 179 0.05 2.17 16.66
N GLU A 180 1.26 2.64 16.34
CA GLU A 180 1.49 3.92 15.66
C GLU A 180 1.05 3.92 14.19
N ALA A 181 0.84 2.74 13.58
CA ALA A 181 0.28 2.65 12.23
C ALA A 181 -1.20 3.03 12.19
N ALA A 182 -1.91 2.91 13.32
CA ALA A 182 -3.35 3.10 13.39
C ALA A 182 -3.76 4.53 13.03
N ARG A 183 -4.79 4.66 12.17
CA ARG A 183 -5.37 5.93 11.77
C ARG A 183 -6.67 6.18 12.49
N ARG A 184 -6.83 7.42 12.98
CA ARG A 184 -8.11 7.86 13.51
C ARG A 184 -9.09 8.10 12.35
N PRO A 185 -10.37 7.69 12.47
CA PRO A 185 -11.36 7.93 11.43
C PRO A 185 -11.50 9.41 11.04
N ASP A 186 -11.40 10.34 11.99
CA ASP A 186 -11.48 11.79 11.77
C ASP A 186 -10.29 12.36 10.99
N SER A 187 -9.20 11.61 10.85
CA SER A 187 -8.03 11.98 10.04
C SER A 187 -8.17 11.65 8.56
N LEU A 188 -9.32 11.09 8.15
CA LEU A 188 -9.58 10.61 6.78
C LEU A 188 -10.86 11.25 6.23
N VAL A 189 -10.84 11.66 4.96
CA VAL A 189 -12.06 12.03 4.22
C VAL A 189 -12.66 10.83 3.48
N GLY A 190 -11.88 9.77 3.28
CA GLY A 190 -12.29 8.54 2.61
C GLY A 190 -11.11 7.65 2.24
N TYR A 191 -11.43 6.45 1.74
CA TYR A 191 -10.49 5.49 1.15
C TYR A 191 -10.97 5.11 -0.25
N LEU A 192 -10.06 5.12 -1.23
CA LEU A 192 -10.30 4.65 -2.58
C LEU A 192 -9.25 3.61 -2.96
N GLU A 193 -9.70 2.56 -3.61
CA GLU A 193 -8.85 1.53 -4.20
C GLU A 193 -9.35 1.24 -5.60
N ALA A 194 -8.41 1.19 -6.54
CA ALA A 194 -8.68 0.77 -7.89
C ALA A 194 -7.91 -0.53 -8.13
N HIS A 195 -8.60 -1.53 -8.65
CA HIS A 195 -8.09 -2.89 -8.76
C HIS A 195 -8.46 -3.52 -10.09
N ILE A 196 -7.70 -4.52 -10.53
CA ILE A 196 -8.15 -5.37 -11.62
C ILE A 196 -9.35 -6.22 -11.16
N GLU A 197 -10.21 -6.60 -12.09
CA GLU A 197 -11.42 -7.35 -11.75
C GLU A 197 -11.12 -8.71 -11.08
N GLN A 198 -10.00 -9.35 -11.45
CA GLN A 198 -9.66 -10.76 -11.15
C GLN A 198 -10.75 -11.75 -11.59
N GLY A 199 -11.64 -11.30 -12.48
CA GLY A 199 -12.75 -12.03 -13.07
C GLY A 199 -12.93 -11.64 -14.54
N PRO A 200 -13.87 -12.29 -15.24
CA PRO A 200 -14.07 -12.10 -16.67
C PRO A 200 -15.27 -11.20 -17.04
N GLU A 201 -15.99 -10.63 -16.08
CA GLU A 201 -17.30 -10.01 -16.30
C GLU A 201 -17.22 -8.67 -17.04
N LEU A 202 -16.26 -7.80 -16.73
CA LEU A 202 -16.07 -6.55 -17.45
C LEU A 202 -15.66 -6.83 -18.90
N ASP A 203 -14.75 -7.78 -19.12
CA ASP A 203 -14.34 -8.22 -20.46
C ASP A 203 -15.52 -8.78 -21.26
N ARG A 204 -16.30 -9.70 -20.66
CA ARG A 204 -17.50 -10.27 -21.29
C ARG A 204 -18.54 -9.23 -21.65
N ARG A 205 -18.66 -8.15 -20.88
CA ARG A 205 -19.62 -7.06 -21.10
C ARG A 205 -19.06 -5.96 -22.00
N GLY A 206 -17.76 -5.98 -22.31
CA GLY A 206 -17.09 -4.90 -23.03
C GLY A 206 -17.05 -3.59 -22.24
N GLU A 207 -17.03 -3.67 -20.91
CA GLU A 207 -17.03 -2.52 -20.01
C GLU A 207 -15.60 -2.19 -19.55
N ALA A 208 -15.25 -0.90 -19.55
CA ALA A 208 -13.90 -0.46 -19.19
C ALA A 208 -13.70 -0.21 -17.69
N LEU A 209 -14.79 -0.12 -16.92
CA LEU A 209 -14.77 0.23 -15.50
C LEU A 209 -16.00 -0.33 -14.78
N GLY A 210 -15.75 -0.98 -13.64
CA GLY A 210 -16.80 -1.37 -12.70
C GLY A 210 -16.74 -0.53 -11.42
N VAL A 211 -17.91 -0.16 -10.89
CA VAL A 211 -18.02 0.42 -9.54
C VAL A 211 -18.34 -0.71 -8.57
N VAL A 212 -17.38 -1.04 -7.69
CA VAL A 212 -17.55 -2.11 -6.71
C VAL A 212 -18.55 -1.68 -5.63
N THR A 213 -19.63 -2.44 -5.46
CA THR A 213 -20.67 -2.14 -4.46
C THR A 213 -20.59 -3.03 -3.22
N ALA A 214 -19.94 -4.18 -3.32
CA ALA A 214 -19.79 -5.15 -2.23
C ALA A 214 -18.59 -6.07 -2.46
N ILE A 215 -18.07 -6.64 -1.38
CA ILE A 215 -17.01 -7.65 -1.38
C ILE A 215 -17.59 -8.92 -0.76
N ALA A 216 -17.30 -10.08 -1.34
CA ALA A 216 -17.76 -11.37 -0.80
C ALA A 216 -17.06 -11.68 0.54
N ALA A 217 -17.79 -12.29 1.47
CA ALA A 217 -17.18 -12.80 2.69
C ALA A 217 -16.30 -14.01 2.40
N GLN A 218 -15.09 -14.03 2.96
CA GLN A 218 -14.14 -15.14 2.78
C GLN A 218 -13.93 -15.89 4.11
N LYS A 219 -13.92 -17.23 4.04
CA LYS A 219 -13.54 -18.11 5.15
C LYS A 219 -12.54 -19.16 4.66
N ARG A 220 -11.39 -19.27 5.33
CA ARG A 220 -10.37 -20.30 5.06
C ARG A 220 -10.47 -21.38 6.13
N LEU A 221 -10.44 -22.66 5.73
CA LEU A 221 -10.59 -23.82 6.62
C LEU A 221 -9.49 -24.84 6.30
N MET A 222 -8.78 -25.31 7.33
CA MET A 222 -7.90 -26.46 7.22
C MET A 222 -8.68 -27.70 7.66
N VAL A 223 -8.85 -28.66 6.75
CA VAL A 223 -9.57 -29.92 7.01
C VAL A 223 -8.55 -31.04 7.12
N ARG A 224 -8.56 -31.75 8.25
CA ARG A 224 -7.79 -32.98 8.44
C ARG A 224 -8.77 -34.15 8.53
N ILE A 225 -8.58 -35.12 7.65
CA ILE A 225 -9.34 -36.38 7.60
C ILE A 225 -8.48 -37.45 8.29
#